data_AF-A0A6P2E157-F1
#
_entry.id   AF-A0A6P2E157-F1
#
_cell.length_a   1.000
_cell.length_b   1.000
_cell.length_c   1.000
_cell.angle_alpha   90.00
_cell.angle_beta   90.00
_cell.angle_gamma   90.00
#
_symmetry.space_group_name_H-M   'P 1'
#
loop_
_entity.id
_entity.type
_entity.pdbx_description
1 polymer ?
#
loop_
_entity_poly.entity_id
_entity_poly.type
_entity_poly.pdbx_seq_one_letter_code
_entity_poly.pdbx_strand_id
1 'polypeptide(L)'
;MQPVASDDVASAVADYTRGSPVNGVVEIAGPERVRLCDLVRRFLAATHDPRQVMEHAHARYFGAELKDDTLVPGDNPRIGMLDFEAWFALPKPAR
;
A
#
# COMPACT_ATOMS: atom_id res chain seq x y z
N MET A 1 2.93 7.38 2.14
CA MET A 1 2.32 6.38 1.26
C MET A 1 1.04 5.84 1.89
N GLN A 2 0.19 5.16 1.13
CA GLN A 2 -1.01 4.50 1.67
C GLN A 2 -1.07 3.07 1.08
N PRO A 3 -0.55 2.05 1.81
CA PRO A 3 -0.46 0.68 1.31
C PRO A 3 -1.85 0.11 1.12
N VAL A 4 -2.01 -0.83 0.19
CA VAL A 4 -3.25 -1.57 -0.04
C VAL A 4 -2.92 -3.06 -0.22
N ALA A 5 -3.75 -3.94 0.35
CA ALA A 5 -3.61 -5.38 0.14
C ALA A 5 -4.00 -5.75 -1.29
N SER A 6 -3.28 -6.68 -1.90
CA SER A 6 -3.56 -7.12 -3.28
C SER A 6 -4.97 -7.66 -3.47
N ASP A 7 -5.53 -8.33 -2.45
CA ASP A 7 -6.91 -8.86 -2.51
C ASP A 7 -7.96 -7.75 -2.49
N ASP A 8 -7.72 -6.64 -1.78
CA ASP A 8 -8.58 -5.45 -1.83
C ASP A 8 -8.54 -4.80 -3.22
N VAL A 9 -7.35 -4.75 -3.86
CA VAL A 9 -7.20 -4.28 -5.24
C VAL A 9 -7.97 -5.18 -6.21
N ALA A 10 -7.81 -6.50 -6.10
CA ALA A 10 -8.51 -7.46 -6.96
C ALA A 10 -10.03 -7.34 -6.82
N SER A 11 -10.53 -7.19 -5.58
CA SER A 11 -11.94 -6.99 -5.30
C SER A 11 -12.47 -5.69 -5.92
N ALA A 12 -11.72 -4.59 -5.77
CA ALA A 12 -12.08 -3.32 -6.40
C ALA A 12 -12.14 -3.41 -7.92
N VAL A 13 -11.15 -4.06 -8.56
CA VAL A 13 -11.14 -4.28 -10.02
C VAL A 13 -12.37 -5.10 -10.46
N ALA A 14 -12.71 -6.16 -9.73
CA ALA A 14 -13.87 -6.99 -10.03
C ALA A 14 -15.19 -6.19 -9.96
N ASP A 15 -15.35 -5.35 -8.93
CA ASP A 15 -16.54 -4.52 -8.77
C ASP A 15 -16.68 -3.50 -9.91
N TYR A 16 -15.61 -2.76 -10.23
CA TYR A 16 -15.65 -1.75 -11.29
C TYR A 16 -15.83 -2.37 -12.69
N THR A 17 -15.35 -3.60 -12.89
CA THR A 17 -15.57 -4.33 -14.14
C THR A 17 -17.04 -4.73 -14.31
N ARG A 18 -17.74 -5.02 -13.21
CA ARG A 18 -19.16 -5.45 -13.21
C ARG A 18 -20.15 -4.29 -13.13
N GLY A 19 -19.69 -3.13 -12.67
CA GLY A 19 -20.49 -1.91 -12.53
C GLY A 19 -20.69 -1.15 -13.83
N SER A 20 -21.40 -0.01 -13.73
CA SER A 20 -21.48 0.94 -14.84
C SER A 20 -20.11 1.57 -15.11
N PRO A 21 -19.76 1.85 -16.38
CA PRO A 21 -18.48 2.47 -16.71
C PRO A 21 -18.31 3.82 -16.02
N VAL A 22 -17.19 3.99 -15.32
CA VAL A 22 -16.85 5.26 -14.65
C VAL A 22 -16.34 6.30 -15.66
N ASN A 23 -15.80 5.85 -16.81
CA ASN A 23 -15.20 6.72 -17.84
C ASN A 23 -14.17 7.72 -17.26
N GLY A 24 -13.37 7.23 -16.32
CA GLY A 24 -12.38 8.02 -15.60
C GLY A 24 -11.41 7.15 -14.83
N VAL A 25 -10.52 7.79 -14.06
CA VAL A 25 -9.58 7.11 -13.17
C VAL A 25 -10.20 7.00 -11.79
N VAL A 26 -10.13 5.81 -11.21
CA VAL A 26 -10.43 5.57 -9.80
C VAL A 26 -9.16 5.12 -9.14
N GLU A 27 -8.82 5.75 -8.02
CA GLU A 27 -7.70 5.33 -7.20
C GLU A 27 -8.14 4.40 -6.06
N ILE A 28 -7.25 3.51 -5.66
CA ILE A 28 -7.49 2.52 -4.60
C ILE A 28 -6.35 2.66 -3.60
N ALA A 29 -6.68 2.66 -2.31
CA ALA A 29 -5.71 2.73 -1.23
C ALA A 29 -6.19 1.90 -0.04
N GLY A 30 -5.30 1.48 0.86
CA GLY A 30 -5.72 0.80 2.09
C GLY A 30 -6.10 1.80 3.18
N PRO A 31 -6.41 1.31 4.39
CA PRO A 31 -7.05 2.10 5.43
C PRO A 31 -6.10 3.10 6.13
N GLU A 32 -4.78 2.89 6.09
CA GLU A 32 -3.81 3.68 6.85
C GLU A 32 -2.82 4.44 5.97
N ARG A 33 -2.60 5.73 6.26
CA ARG A 33 -1.45 6.47 5.71
C ARG A 33 -0.24 6.25 6.62
N VAL A 34 0.88 5.86 6.03
CA VAL A 34 2.12 5.56 6.76
C VAL A 34 3.35 6.07 6.00
N ARG A 35 4.43 6.37 6.71
CA ARG A 35 5.73 6.63 6.07
C ARG A 35 6.26 5.30 5.54
N LEU A 36 6.84 5.31 4.33
CA LEU A 36 7.37 4.09 3.72
C LEU A 36 8.41 3.42 4.62
N CYS A 37 9.30 4.20 5.23
CA CYS A 37 10.32 3.68 6.14
C CYS A 37 9.71 3.01 7.38
N ASP A 38 8.61 3.53 7.91
CA ASP A 38 7.95 2.93 9.08
C ASP A 38 7.27 1.61 8.71
N LEU A 39 6.63 1.54 7.54
CA LEU A 39 6.06 0.29 7.03
C LEU A 39 7.15 -0.78 6.84
N VAL A 40 8.29 -0.41 6.26
CA VAL A 40 9.43 -1.33 6.10
C VAL A 40 9.98 -1.78 7.46
N ARG A 41 10.09 -0.87 8.45
CA ARG A 41 10.50 -1.24 9.82
C ARG A 41 9.54 -2.24 10.44
N ARG A 42 8.23 -2.01 10.35
CA ARG A 42 7.19 -2.94 10.84
C ARG A 42 7.36 -4.31 10.19
N PHE A 43 7.57 -4.36 8.88
CA PHE A 43 7.80 -5.61 8.14
C PHE A 43 9.06 -6.35 8.59
N LEU A 44 10.20 -5.67 8.70
CA LEU A 44 11.45 -6.29 9.14
C LEU A 44 11.34 -6.82 10.58
N ALA A 45 10.71 -6.06 11.48
CA ALA A 45 10.45 -6.51 12.84
C ALA A 45 9.54 -7.77 12.86
N ALA A 46 8.43 -7.76 12.13
CA ALA A 46 7.50 -8.88 12.08
C ALA A 46 8.09 -10.16 11.45
N THR A 47 9.12 -9.99 10.60
CA THR A 47 9.85 -11.10 9.96
C THR A 47 11.16 -11.46 10.66
N HIS A 48 11.47 -10.83 11.80
CA HIS A 48 12.73 -11.00 12.55
C HIS A 48 13.98 -10.76 11.70
N ASP A 49 13.90 -9.84 10.73
CA ASP A 49 15.02 -9.45 9.90
C ASP A 49 15.87 -8.39 10.62
N PRO A 50 17.19 -8.61 10.78
CA PRO A 50 18.05 -7.73 11.58
C PRO A 50 18.47 -6.44 10.87
N ARG A 51 18.15 -6.28 9.58
CA ARG A 51 18.53 -5.08 8.81
C ARG A 51 17.87 -3.84 9.39
N GLN A 52 18.60 -2.73 9.37
CA GLN A 52 18.13 -1.44 9.88
C GLN A 52 17.66 -0.53 8.75
N VAL A 53 16.53 0.15 8.96
CA VAL A 53 15.98 1.11 8.00
C VAL A 53 16.55 2.49 8.28
N MET A 54 17.41 2.96 7.38
CA MET A 54 17.95 4.32 7.38
C MET A 54 17.16 5.21 6.42
N GLU A 55 16.71 6.36 6.93
CA GLU A 55 16.02 7.37 6.14
C GLU A 55 17.03 8.31 5.49
N HIS A 56 16.74 8.73 4.26
CA HIS A 56 17.51 9.77 3.57
C HIS A 56 16.58 10.62 2.72
N ALA A 57 16.63 11.94 2.88
CA ALA A 57 15.70 12.87 2.22
C ALA A 57 15.80 12.82 0.67
N HIS A 58 16.98 12.49 0.15
CA HIS A 58 17.22 12.32 -1.29
C HIS A 58 17.28 10.85 -1.73
N ALA A 59 16.79 9.91 -0.90
CA ALA A 59 16.67 8.53 -1.33
C ALA A 59 15.71 8.45 -2.52
N ARG A 60 16.14 7.79 -3.60
CA ARG A 60 15.34 7.65 -4.81
C ARG A 60 14.46 6.41 -4.74
N TYR A 61 13.19 6.57 -5.08
CA TYR A 61 12.22 5.49 -5.28
C TYR A 61 12.14 5.17 -6.77
N PHE A 62 12.63 3.98 -7.16
CA PHE A 62 12.79 3.60 -8.57
C PHE A 62 13.48 4.67 -9.45
N GLY A 63 14.50 5.32 -8.91
CA GLY A 63 15.27 6.36 -9.61
C GLY A 63 14.68 7.78 -9.53
N ALA A 64 13.49 7.96 -8.96
CA ALA A 64 12.85 9.26 -8.78
C ALA A 64 12.97 9.76 -7.32
N GLU A 65 13.17 11.05 -7.12
CA GLU A 65 12.98 11.68 -5.81
C GLU A 65 11.49 11.92 -5.60
N LEU A 66 10.97 11.51 -4.44
CA LEU A 66 9.55 11.62 -4.10
C LEU A 66 9.28 12.82 -3.22
N LYS A 67 8.10 13.41 -3.37
CA LYS A 67 7.50 14.28 -2.35
C LYS A 67 6.68 13.43 -1.37
N ASP A 68 6.37 13.99 -0.21
CA ASP A 68 5.66 13.29 0.88
C ASP A 68 4.26 12.78 0.51
N ASP A 69 3.66 13.34 -0.54
CA ASP A 69 2.34 13.02 -1.07
C ASP A 69 2.37 12.17 -2.34
N THR A 70 3.54 11.89 -2.93
CA THR A 70 3.62 11.23 -4.25
C THR A 70 3.09 9.79 -4.27
N LEU A 71 3.13 9.08 -3.12
CA LEU A 71 2.62 7.71 -2.98
C LEU A 71 1.32 7.63 -2.18
N VAL A 72 0.57 8.72 -2.17
CA VAL A 72 -0.73 8.85 -1.50
C VAL A 72 -1.76 9.06 -2.60
N PRO A 73 -2.94 8.45 -2.52
CA PRO A 73 -4.01 8.76 -3.47
C PRO A 73 -4.38 10.25 -3.41
N GLY A 74 -4.94 10.75 -4.51
CA GLY A 74 -5.72 11.97 -4.57
C GLY A 74 -7.07 11.82 -3.86
N ASP A 75 -8.04 12.62 -4.29
CA ASP A 75 -9.30 12.76 -3.56
C ASP A 75 -10.23 11.55 -3.74
N ASN A 76 -10.85 11.14 -2.64
CA ASN A 76 -11.87 10.08 -2.59
C ASN A 76 -11.43 8.72 -3.17
N PRO A 77 -10.29 8.16 -2.73
CA PRO A 77 -9.92 6.81 -3.14
C PRO A 77 -10.93 5.80 -2.60
N ARG A 78 -11.07 4.69 -3.30
CA ARG A 78 -11.68 3.51 -2.70
C ARG A 78 -10.75 2.97 -1.62
N ILE A 79 -11.27 2.86 -0.39
CA ILE A 79 -10.51 2.37 0.75
C ILE A 79 -10.68 0.85 0.89
N GLY A 80 -9.57 0.12 0.86
CA GLY A 80 -9.47 -1.30 1.19
C GLY A 80 -9.65 -1.55 2.68
N MET A 81 -9.92 -2.81 3.05
CA MET A 81 -10.27 -3.16 4.43
C MET A 81 -9.05 -3.49 5.28
N LEU A 82 -8.00 -4.06 4.68
CA LEU A 82 -6.89 -4.63 5.43
C LEU A 82 -5.79 -3.60 5.67
N ASP A 83 -5.51 -3.33 6.95
CA ASP A 83 -4.27 -2.67 7.35
C ASP A 83 -3.08 -3.66 7.29
N PHE A 84 -1.87 -3.15 7.55
CA PHE A 84 -0.67 -3.98 7.46
C PHE A 84 -0.72 -5.19 8.41
N GLU A 85 -1.21 -5.01 9.63
CA GLU A 85 -1.23 -6.00 10.69
C GLU A 85 -2.23 -7.12 10.37
N ALA A 86 -3.44 -6.77 9.93
CA ALA A 86 -4.44 -7.73 9.48
C ALA A 86 -3.96 -8.50 8.24
N TRP A 87 -3.37 -7.81 7.26
CA TRP A 87 -2.79 -8.44 6.08
C TRP A 87 -1.64 -9.39 6.43
N PHE A 88 -0.74 -8.98 7.33
CA PHE A 88 0.43 -9.79 7.70
C PHE A 88 0.04 -11.05 8.47
N ALA A 89 -1.06 -11.00 9.23
CA ALA A 89 -1.63 -12.14 9.95
C ALA A 89 -2.34 -13.16 9.03
N LEU A 90 -2.59 -12.83 7.75
CA LEU A 90 -3.22 -13.76 6.83
C LEU A 90 -2.35 -15.01 6.60
N PRO A 91 -2.98 -16.19 6.42
CA PRO A 91 -2.26 -17.38 6.02
C PRO A 91 -1.53 -17.12 4.70
N LYS A 92 -0.22 -17.35 4.69
CA LYS A 92 0.53 -17.34 3.43
C LYS A 92 0.04 -18.53 2.61
N PRO A 93 -0.35 -18.34 1.33
CA PRO A 93 -0.71 -19.45 0.48
C PRO A 93 0.43 -20.48 0.48
N ALA A 94 0.08 -21.76 0.52
CA ALA A 94 1.07 -22.84 0.41
C ALA A 94 1.86 -22.61 -0.88
N ARG A 95 3.18 -22.53 -0.73
CA ARG A 95 4.11 -22.19 -1.79
C ARG A 95 4.45 -23.41 -2.64
#